data_AF-A0A2S5NNU9-F1
#
_entry.id   AF-A0A2S5NNU9-F1
#
_cell.length_a   1.000
_cell.length_b   1.000
_cell.length_c   1.000
_cell.angle_alpha   90.00
_cell.angle_beta   90.00
_cell.angle_gamma   90.00
#
_symmetry.space_group_name_H-M   'P 1'
#
loop_
_entity.id
_entity.type
_entity.pdbx_description
1 polymer ?
#
loop_
_entity_poly.entity_id
_entity_poly.type
_entity_poly.pdbx_seq_one_letter_code
_entity_poly.pdbx_strand_id
1 'polypeptide(L)'
;MRKNSRLPNLHNLGIHLRILLIVNLLTAIAAVLFSQQFNEFLPLLAELSAVVQPILLLSMLSLYALHPLLNKMPYWLGIIAILLLEIGLTILVFVVFNKLFSFEDIPSVYRACLLSAIITGIVFYYFHLQQRAYSPAIAEARLQALQARIRPHFLFNSINAVLSLIRSQPKRAETALEDMADLFRVLM
;
A
#
# COMPACT_ATOMS: atom_id res chain seq x y z
N MET A 1 -14.32 -9.30 14.72
CA MET A 1 -13.60 -8.00 14.71
C MET A 1 -13.78 -7.35 13.35
N ARG A 2 -14.49 -6.21 13.24
CA ARG A 2 -14.57 -5.47 11.97
C ARG A 2 -13.16 -4.96 11.64
N LYS A 3 -12.50 -5.52 10.62
CA LYS A 3 -11.30 -4.92 10.03
C LYS A 3 -11.72 -3.55 9.53
N ASN A 4 -11.38 -2.49 10.27
CA ASN A 4 -11.49 -1.14 9.76
C ASN A 4 -10.51 -1.03 8.60
N SER A 5 -10.99 -1.26 7.37
CA SER A 5 -10.26 -0.94 6.15
C SER A 5 -9.85 0.52 6.27
N ARG A 6 -8.55 0.79 6.38
CA ARG A 6 -8.04 2.16 6.40
C ARG A 6 -7.56 2.48 5.00
N LEU A 7 -7.74 3.74 4.59
CA LEU A 7 -7.19 4.23 3.34
C LEU A 7 -5.66 3.99 3.31
N PRO A 8 -5.07 3.81 2.12
CA PRO A 8 -3.62 3.77 1.99
C PRO A 8 -3.00 5.02 2.63
N ASN A 9 -1.80 4.89 3.20
CA ASN A 9 -1.09 6.06 3.72
C ASN A 9 -0.59 6.92 2.56
N LEU A 10 -1.35 7.96 2.21
CA LEU A 10 -1.05 8.86 1.10
C LEU A 10 0.15 9.79 1.37
N HIS A 11 0.79 9.76 2.55
CA HIS A 11 2.11 10.40 2.73
C HIS A 11 3.28 9.47 2.38
N ASN A 12 3.02 8.17 2.18
CA ASN A 12 4.07 7.22 1.87
C ASN A 12 4.53 7.40 0.41
N LEU A 13 5.78 7.80 0.23
CA LEU A 13 6.39 7.96 -1.10
C LEU A 13 6.33 6.68 -1.94
N GLY A 14 6.39 5.50 -1.32
CA GLY A 14 6.22 4.22 -2.01
C GLY A 14 4.79 3.95 -2.49
N ILE A 15 3.77 4.58 -1.91
CA ILE A 15 2.39 4.54 -2.44
C ILE A 15 2.31 5.44 -3.67
N HIS A 16 2.84 6.65 -3.59
CA HIS A 16 2.94 7.57 -4.72
C HIS A 16 3.69 6.98 -5.92
N LEU A 17 4.83 6.33 -5.69
CA LEU A 17 5.59 5.67 -6.75
C LEU A 17 4.77 4.57 -7.45
N ARG A 18 4.01 3.77 -6.69
CA ARG A 18 3.14 2.74 -7.27
C ARG A 18 2.02 3.35 -8.10
N ILE A 19 1.39 4.43 -7.63
CA ILE A 19 0.37 5.16 -8.39
C ILE A 19 0.98 5.66 -9.70
N LEU A 20 2.14 6.32 -9.66
CA LEU A 20 2.85 6.78 -10.85
C LEU A 20 3.09 5.64 -11.84
N LEU A 21 3.63 4.51 -11.37
CA LEU A 21 3.92 3.35 -12.22
C LEU A 21 2.65 2.75 -12.84
N ILE A 22 1.59 2.57 -12.05
CA ILE A 22 0.32 2.00 -12.54
C ILE A 22 -0.27 2.91 -13.62
N VAL A 23 -0.36 4.22 -13.35
CA VAL A 23 -0.97 5.16 -14.30
C VAL A 23 -0.14 5.25 -15.58
N ASN A 24 1.18 5.40 -15.49
CA ASN A 24 2.06 5.46 -16.66
C ASN A 24 2.03 4.15 -17.48
N LEU A 25 1.97 3.00 -16.80
CA LEU A 25 1.86 1.71 -17.48
C LEU A 25 0.51 1.57 -18.21
N LEU A 26 -0.59 2.01 -17.60
CA LEU A 26 -1.90 2.03 -18.25
C LEU A 26 -1.92 2.99 -19.45
N THR A 27 -1.28 4.15 -19.35
CA THR A 27 -1.12 5.10 -20.46
C THR A 27 -0.29 4.50 -21.60
N ALA A 28 0.82 3.83 -21.27
CA ALA A 28 1.64 3.12 -22.25
C ALA A 28 0.87 2.00 -22.95
N ILE A 29 0.11 1.20 -22.19
CA ILE A 29 -0.76 0.16 -22.76
C ILE A 29 -1.81 0.78 -23.69
N ALA A 30 -2.43 1.89 -23.29
CA ALA A 30 -3.37 2.59 -24.15
C ALA A 30 -2.71 3.06 -25.46
N ALA A 31 -1.50 3.63 -25.39
CA ALA A 31 -0.75 4.03 -26.57
C ALA A 31 -0.46 2.83 -27.50
N VAL A 32 -0.06 1.68 -26.96
CA VAL A 32 0.15 0.44 -27.75
C VAL A 32 -1.13 -0.01 -28.44
N LEU A 33 -2.27 0.04 -27.72
CA LEU A 33 -3.56 -0.42 -28.26
C LEU A 33 -4.10 0.48 -29.37
N PHE A 34 -3.79 1.77 -29.33
CA PHE A 34 -4.28 2.76 -30.29
C PHE A 34 -3.29 3.04 -31.43
N SER A 35 -2.00 2.77 -31.26
CA SER A 35 -1.01 2.87 -32.35
C SER A 35 -1.21 1.75 -33.37
N GLN A 36 -1.35 2.09 -34.66
CA GLN A 36 -1.43 1.08 -35.72
C GLN A 36 -0.02 0.68 -36.20
N GLN A 37 0.94 1.59 -36.07
CA GLN A 37 2.32 1.39 -36.46
C GLN A 37 3.29 1.68 -35.30
N PHE A 38 4.47 1.04 -35.32
CA PHE A 38 5.48 1.24 -34.28
C PHE A 38 5.98 2.70 -34.20
N ASN A 39 5.99 3.41 -35.32
CA ASN A 39 6.44 4.81 -35.37
C ASN A 39 5.42 5.79 -34.76
N GLU A 40 4.15 5.39 -34.64
CA GLU A 40 3.07 6.21 -34.06
C GLU A 40 3.01 6.09 -32.54
N PHE A 41 3.63 5.04 -31.98
CA PHE A 41 3.59 4.78 -30.54
C PHE A 41 4.15 5.94 -29.71
N LEU A 42 5.35 6.43 -30.03
CA LEU A 42 6.02 7.45 -29.23
C LEU A 42 5.30 8.81 -29.29
N PRO A 43 4.87 9.31 -30.48
CA PRO A 43 4.04 10.51 -30.58
C PRO A 43 2.72 10.38 -29.81
N LEU A 44 2.01 9.25 -29.96
CA LEU A 44 0.73 9.03 -29.29
C LEU A 44 0.89 8.93 -27.77
N LEU A 45 1.95 8.27 -27.30
CA LEU A 45 2.29 8.22 -25.89
C LEU A 45 2.57 9.61 -25.33
N ALA A 46 3.30 10.45 -26.06
CA ALA A 46 3.58 11.83 -25.67
C ALA A 46 2.29 12.67 -25.59
N GLU A 47 1.38 12.51 -26.55
CA GLU A 47 0.09 13.19 -26.58
C GLU A 47 -0.80 12.78 -25.40
N LEU A 48 -0.94 11.47 -25.15
CA LEU A 48 -1.69 10.98 -23.99
C LEU A 48 -1.06 11.45 -22.67
N SER A 49 0.28 11.43 -22.59
CA SER A 49 1.01 11.88 -21.40
C SER A 49 0.85 13.38 -21.14
N ALA A 50 0.74 14.19 -22.19
CA ALA A 50 0.54 15.64 -22.03
C ALA A 50 -0.77 15.97 -21.28
N VAL A 51 -1.79 15.12 -21.39
CA VAL A 51 -3.07 15.26 -20.68
C VAL A 51 -3.07 14.53 -19.33
N VAL A 52 -2.54 13.31 -19.29
CA VAL A 52 -2.57 12.47 -18.09
C VAL A 52 -1.62 12.98 -17.00
N GLN A 53 -0.43 13.45 -17.37
CA GLN A 53 0.61 13.82 -16.41
C GLN A 53 0.22 15.02 -15.51
N PRO A 54 -0.37 16.12 -16.03
CA PRO A 54 -0.84 17.20 -15.17
C PRO A 54 -1.92 16.77 -14.18
N ILE A 55 -2.86 15.93 -14.62
CA ILE A 55 -3.93 15.38 -13.77
C ILE A 55 -3.31 14.53 -12.66
N LEU A 56 -2.41 13.62 -13.01
CA LEU A 56 -1.72 12.72 -12.09
C LEU A 56 -0.91 13.46 -11.03
N LEU A 57 -0.15 14.49 -11.42
CA LEU A 57 0.65 15.27 -10.49
C LEU A 57 -0.22 16.10 -9.55
N LEU A 58 -1.26 16.76 -10.08
CA LEU A 58 -2.21 17.52 -9.27
C LEU A 58 -3.00 16.63 -8.32
N SER A 59 -3.39 15.43 -8.75
CA SER A 59 -4.10 14.49 -7.91
C SER A 59 -3.22 13.98 -6.79
N MET A 60 -1.98 13.59 -7.08
CA MET A 60 -1.02 13.18 -6.05
C MET A 60 -0.75 14.29 -5.03
N LEU A 61 -0.56 15.53 -5.48
CA LEU A 61 -0.37 16.69 -4.60
C LEU A 61 -1.60 16.94 -3.71
N SER A 62 -2.80 16.90 -4.31
CA SER A 62 -4.06 17.12 -3.60
C SER A 62 -4.33 16.01 -2.58
N LEU A 63 -4.08 14.75 -2.95
CA LEU A 63 -4.20 13.59 -2.08
C LEU A 63 -3.23 13.64 -0.90
N TYR A 64 -1.99 14.10 -1.14
CA TYR A 64 -1.01 14.33 -0.08
C TYR A 64 -1.49 15.42 0.89
N ALA A 65 -1.90 16.59 0.36
CA ALA A 65 -2.35 17.73 1.16
C ALA A 65 -3.64 17.45 1.95
N LEU A 66 -4.58 16.70 1.36
CA LEU A 66 -5.87 16.37 1.98
C LEU A 66 -5.84 15.08 2.80
N HIS A 67 -4.73 14.34 2.79
CA HIS A 67 -4.58 13.13 3.60
C HIS A 67 -4.97 13.29 5.09
N PRO A 68 -4.59 14.34 5.84
CA PRO A 68 -4.96 14.46 7.24
C PRO A 68 -6.49 14.61 7.45
N LEU A 69 -7.21 15.16 6.48
CA LEU A 69 -8.67 15.23 6.50
C LEU A 69 -9.26 13.86 6.12
N LEU A 70 -8.79 13.27 5.04
CA LEU A 70 -9.25 11.97 4.54
C LEU A 70 -9.06 10.84 5.56
N ASN A 71 -7.99 10.88 6.36
CA ASN A 71 -7.69 9.86 7.38
C ASN A 71 -8.65 9.91 8.58
N LYS A 72 -9.36 11.03 8.78
CA LYS A 72 -10.41 11.14 9.82
C LYS A 72 -11.75 10.57 9.34
N MET A 73 -11.94 10.38 8.04
CA MET A 73 -13.19 9.89 7.47
C MET A 73 -13.27 8.36 7.53
N PRO A 74 -14.48 7.78 7.63
CA PRO A 74 -14.66 6.35 7.44
C PRO A 74 -14.31 5.97 5.99
N TYR A 75 -13.80 4.75 5.82
CA TYR A 75 -13.26 4.23 4.55
C TYR A 75 -14.10 4.57 3.31
N TRP A 76 -15.41 4.29 3.37
CA TRP A 76 -16.32 4.50 2.25
C TRP A 76 -16.49 5.99 1.89
N LEU A 77 -16.61 6.87 2.88
CA LEU A 77 -16.67 8.31 2.62
C LEU A 77 -15.33 8.81 2.07
N GLY A 78 -14.22 8.25 2.52
CA GLY A 78 -12.90 8.52 1.97
C GLY A 78 -12.75 8.17 0.49
N ILE A 79 -13.24 6.99 0.07
CA ILE A 79 -13.24 6.59 -1.34
C ILE A 79 -14.08 7.56 -2.18
N ILE A 80 -15.30 7.87 -1.73
CA ILE A 80 -16.20 8.78 -2.44
C ILE A 80 -15.55 10.18 -2.56
N ALA A 81 -14.96 10.68 -1.47
CA ALA A 81 -14.27 11.97 -1.48
C ALA A 81 -13.10 11.99 -2.48
N ILE A 82 -12.31 10.92 -2.55
CA ILE A 82 -11.20 10.79 -3.51
C ILE A 82 -11.74 10.75 -4.94
N LEU A 83 -12.79 9.96 -5.23
CA LEU A 83 -13.38 9.91 -6.56
C LEU A 83 -13.93 11.27 -7.02
N LEU A 84 -14.64 11.98 -6.14
CA LEU A 84 -15.13 13.32 -6.45
C LEU A 84 -14.00 14.32 -6.68
N LEU A 85 -12.92 14.22 -5.91
CA LEU A 85 -11.73 15.03 -6.08
C LEU A 85 -11.06 14.77 -7.43
N GLU A 86 -10.86 13.49 -7.81
CA GLU A 86 -10.26 13.12 -9.09
C GLU A 86 -11.09 13.61 -10.28
N ILE A 87 -12.41 13.48 -10.20
CA ILE A 87 -13.33 14.02 -11.23
C ILE A 87 -13.21 15.55 -11.29
N GLY A 88 -13.24 16.23 -10.14
CA GLY A 88 -13.11 17.69 -10.08
C GLY A 88 -11.79 18.20 -10.65
N LEU A 89 -10.67 17.54 -10.32
CA LEU A 89 -9.35 17.86 -10.86
C LEU A 89 -9.27 17.59 -12.37
N THR A 90 -9.86 16.49 -12.84
CA THR A 90 -9.91 16.17 -14.27
C THR A 90 -10.64 17.26 -15.04
N ILE A 91 -11.81 17.69 -14.57
CA ILE A 91 -12.59 18.77 -15.17
C ILE A 91 -11.79 20.08 -15.13
N LEU A 92 -11.18 20.42 -13.98
CA LEU A 92 -10.38 21.63 -13.82
C LEU A 92 -9.24 21.69 -14.84
N VAL A 93 -8.48 20.60 -14.97
CA VAL A 93 -7.37 20.52 -15.93
C VAL A 93 -7.90 20.70 -17.35
N PHE A 94 -8.97 20.00 -17.74
CA PHE A 94 -9.56 20.14 -19.08
C PHE A 94 -10.03 21.57 -19.39
N VAL A 95 -10.68 22.25 -18.44
CA VAL A 95 -11.12 23.64 -18.59
C VAL A 95 -9.92 24.58 -18.77
N VAL A 96 -8.88 24.40 -17.95
CA VAL A 96 -7.65 25.20 -18.03
C VAL A 96 -6.91 24.95 -19.35
N PHE A 97 -6.81 23.69 -19.77
CA PHE A 97 -6.14 23.30 -21.02
C PHE A 97 -6.86 23.88 -22.24
N ASN A 98 -8.19 23.77 -22.27
CA ASN A 98 -9.02 24.35 -23.33
C ASN A 98 -8.83 25.86 -23.44
N LYS A 99 -8.85 26.56 -22.30
CA LYS A 99 -8.70 28.02 -22.26
C LYS A 99 -7.30 28.51 -22.63
N LEU A 100 -6.24 27.79 -22.25
CA LEU A 100 -4.86 28.22 -22.45
C LEU A 100 -4.31 27.89 -23.84
N PHE A 101 -4.71 26.76 -24.42
CA PHE A 101 -4.08 26.25 -25.63
C PHE A 101 -4.99 26.22 -26.86
N SER A 102 -6.29 26.51 -26.72
CA SER A 102 -7.25 26.61 -27.83
C SER A 102 -7.17 25.44 -28.83
N PHE A 103 -7.00 24.21 -28.33
CA PHE A 103 -6.95 23.02 -29.17
C PHE A 103 -8.33 22.74 -29.78
N GLU A 104 -8.39 22.53 -31.10
CA GLU A 104 -9.63 22.20 -31.82
C GLU A 104 -10.11 20.76 -31.55
N ASP A 105 -9.19 19.84 -31.24
CA ASP A 105 -9.46 18.41 -31.03
C ASP A 105 -9.27 17.97 -29.58
N ILE A 106 -9.98 18.59 -28.64
CA ILE A 106 -9.91 18.18 -27.22
C ILE A 106 -10.76 16.91 -27.02
N PRO A 107 -10.19 15.83 -26.43
CA PRO A 107 -10.96 14.65 -26.07
C PRO A 107 -12.17 15.00 -25.20
N SER A 108 -13.29 14.29 -25.40
CA SER A 108 -14.49 14.53 -24.61
C SER A 108 -14.21 14.44 -23.10
N VAL A 109 -14.51 15.53 -22.36
CA VAL A 109 -14.30 15.63 -20.90
C VAL A 109 -14.96 14.46 -20.16
N TYR A 110 -16.13 14.00 -20.63
CA TYR A 110 -16.83 12.86 -20.06
C TYR A 110 -16.02 11.55 -20.14
N ARG A 111 -15.34 11.32 -21.28
CA ARG A 111 -14.46 10.15 -21.45
C ARG A 111 -13.25 10.23 -20.53
N ALA A 112 -12.67 11.42 -20.37
CA ALA A 112 -11.55 11.64 -19.45
C ALA A 112 -11.96 11.40 -17.98
N CYS A 113 -13.12 11.89 -17.57
CA CYS A 113 -13.65 11.64 -16.22
C CYS A 113 -13.90 10.15 -15.98
N LEU A 114 -14.46 9.45 -16.97
CA LEU A 114 -14.71 8.01 -16.91
C LEU A 114 -13.40 7.22 -16.80
N LEU A 115 -12.39 7.55 -17.62
CA LEU A 115 -11.08 6.92 -17.56
C LEU A 115 -10.39 7.18 -16.21
N SER A 116 -10.42 8.42 -15.73
CA SER A 116 -9.88 8.80 -14.42
C SER A 116 -10.53 7.96 -13.31
N ALA A 117 -11.86 7.87 -13.29
CA ALA A 117 -12.59 7.06 -12.31
C ALA A 117 -12.23 5.55 -12.38
N ILE A 118 -12.08 4.99 -13.58
CA ILE A 118 -11.65 3.59 -13.77
C ILE A 118 -10.24 3.38 -13.21
N ILE A 119 -9.30 4.26 -13.55
CA ILE A 119 -7.91 4.19 -13.10
C ILE A 119 -7.85 4.29 -11.57
N THR A 120 -8.57 5.25 -10.97
CA THR A 120 -8.68 5.37 -9.51
C THR A 120 -9.25 4.09 -8.89
N GLY A 121 -10.26 3.48 -9.52
CA GLY A 121 -10.81 2.19 -9.10
C GLY A 121 -9.79 1.04 -9.13
N ILE A 122 -8.99 0.95 -10.20
CA ILE A 122 -7.91 -0.05 -10.35
C ILE A 122 -6.87 0.14 -9.23
N VAL A 123 -6.45 1.39 -8.98
CA VAL A 123 -5.49 1.72 -7.92
C VAL A 123 -6.04 1.33 -6.54
N PHE A 124 -7.31 1.64 -6.24
CA PHE A 124 -7.93 1.22 -4.99
C PHE A 124 -8.00 -0.30 -4.86
N TYR A 125 -8.38 -1.00 -5.93
CA TYR A 125 -8.44 -2.45 -5.94
C TYR A 125 -7.06 -3.08 -5.71
N TYR A 126 -6.02 -2.55 -6.36
CA TYR A 126 -4.63 -2.95 -6.15
C TYR A 126 -4.23 -2.81 -4.67
N PHE A 127 -4.48 -1.65 -4.06
CA PHE A 127 -4.14 -1.43 -2.65
C PHE A 127 -4.95 -2.30 -1.70
N HIS A 128 -6.22 -2.57 -2.02
CA HIS A 128 -7.05 -3.50 -1.25
C HIS A 128 -6.49 -4.93 -1.28
N LEU A 129 -6.09 -5.42 -2.46
CA LEU A 129 -5.41 -6.71 -2.59
C LEU A 129 -4.08 -6.73 -1.83
N GLN A 130 -3.29 -5.66 -1.96
CA GLN A 130 -2.01 -5.53 -1.26
C GLN A 130 -2.20 -5.60 0.26
N GLN A 131 -3.17 -4.87 0.81
CA GLN A 131 -3.48 -4.91 2.24
C GLN A 131 -3.89 -6.32 2.70
N ARG A 132 -4.66 -7.05 1.88
CA ARG A 132 -5.04 -8.43 2.19
C ARG A 132 -3.85 -9.38 2.21
N ALA A 133 -2.93 -9.25 1.25
CA ALA A 133 -1.76 -10.12 1.13
C ALA A 133 -0.75 -9.95 2.27
N TYR A 134 -0.50 -8.71 2.72
CA TYR A 134 0.50 -8.44 3.77
C TYR A 134 -0.05 -8.48 5.21
N SER A 135 -1.38 -8.47 5.39
CA SER A 135 -2.02 -8.54 6.71
C SER A 135 -1.63 -9.76 7.56
N PRO A 136 -1.53 -11.01 7.02
CA PRO A 136 -1.15 -12.17 7.84
C PRO A 136 0.33 -12.19 8.21
N ALA A 137 1.23 -11.96 7.24
CA ALA A 137 2.68 -12.03 7.47
C ALA A 137 3.18 -11.01 8.51
N ILE A 138 2.63 -9.79 8.51
CA ILE A 138 2.98 -8.76 9.50
C ILE A 138 2.48 -9.12 10.90
N ALA A 139 1.31 -9.77 10.99
CA ALA A 139 0.76 -10.22 12.28
C ALA A 139 1.59 -11.38 12.86
N GLU A 140 2.00 -12.34 12.03
CA GLU A 140 2.87 -13.44 12.43
C GLU A 140 4.27 -12.96 12.84
N ALA A 141 4.90 -12.09 12.06
CA ALA A 141 6.20 -11.52 12.41
C ALA A 141 6.17 -10.73 13.73
N ARG A 142 5.08 -9.99 13.99
CA ARG A 142 4.88 -9.31 15.29
C ARG A 142 4.71 -10.29 16.44
N LEU A 143 3.97 -11.38 16.24
CA LEU A 143 3.82 -12.43 17.24
C LEU A 143 5.16 -13.11 17.55
N GLN A 144 5.95 -13.46 16.53
CA GLN A 144 7.28 -14.03 16.70
C GLN A 144 8.22 -13.07 17.45
N ALA A 145 8.21 -11.77 17.12
CA ALA A 145 9.01 -10.77 17.82
C ALA A 145 8.57 -10.57 19.29
N LEU A 146 7.27 -10.64 19.57
CA LEU A 146 6.73 -10.59 20.94
C LEU A 146 7.12 -11.85 21.74
N GLN A 147 6.96 -13.04 21.14
CA GLN A 147 7.38 -14.30 21.75
C GLN A 147 8.89 -14.31 22.04
N ALA A 148 9.71 -13.78 21.13
CA ALA A 148 11.15 -13.64 21.33
C ALA A 148 11.52 -12.71 22.50
N ARG A 149 10.70 -11.67 22.77
CA ARG A 149 10.91 -10.77 23.92
C ARG A 149 10.44 -11.33 25.26
N ILE A 150 9.50 -12.28 25.29
CA ILE A 150 8.99 -12.90 26.52
C ILE A 150 9.83 -14.13 26.93
N ARG A 151 10.49 -14.79 25.97
CA ARG A 151 11.34 -15.97 26.21
C ARG A 151 12.61 -15.80 27.07
N PRO A 152 13.25 -14.63 27.25
CA PRO A 152 14.49 -14.58 28.03
C PRO A 152 14.27 -14.87 29.51
N HIS A 153 13.09 -14.56 30.06
CA HIS A 153 12.84 -14.82 31.48
C HIS A 153 12.66 -16.30 31.80
N PHE A 154 12.11 -17.09 30.88
CA PHE A 154 11.94 -18.53 31.08
C PHE A 154 13.29 -19.23 31.25
N LEU A 155 14.24 -19.02 30.33
CA LEU A 155 15.58 -19.59 30.43
C LEU A 155 16.26 -19.21 31.76
N PHE A 156 16.20 -17.92 32.12
CA PHE A 156 16.81 -17.41 33.33
C PHE A 156 16.16 -17.99 34.60
N ASN A 157 14.83 -18.12 34.62
CA ASN A 157 14.09 -18.73 35.73
C ASN A 157 14.39 -20.21 35.86
N SER A 158 14.43 -20.94 34.75
CA SER A 158 14.74 -22.37 34.74
C SER A 158 16.16 -22.63 35.23
N ILE A 159 17.15 -21.82 34.80
CA ILE A 159 18.52 -21.92 35.31
C ILE A 159 18.59 -21.64 36.81
N ASN A 160 17.93 -20.57 37.31
CA ASN A 160 17.94 -20.27 38.75
C ASN A 160 17.24 -21.35 39.58
N ALA A 161 16.15 -21.94 39.07
CA ALA A 161 15.47 -23.05 39.72
C ALA A 161 16.38 -24.28 39.82
N VAL A 162 17.09 -24.63 38.74
CA VAL A 162 18.10 -25.69 38.74
C VAL A 162 19.22 -25.35 39.72
N LEU A 163 19.73 -24.11 39.71
CA LEU A 163 20.81 -23.66 40.60
C LEU A 163 20.44 -23.80 42.09
N SER A 164 19.17 -23.50 42.43
CA SER A 164 18.64 -23.70 43.78
C SER A 164 18.57 -25.17 44.18
N LEU A 165 18.36 -26.09 43.22
CA LEU A 165 18.25 -27.53 43.47
C LEU A 165 19.62 -28.21 43.59
N ILE A 166 20.68 -27.69 42.95
CA ILE A 166 22.02 -28.31 42.93
C ILE A 166 22.57 -28.56 44.35
N ARG A 167 22.35 -27.63 45.29
CA ARG A 167 22.88 -27.76 46.66
C ARG A 167 22.06 -28.68 47.56
N SER A 168 20.74 -28.74 47.36
CA SER A 168 19.84 -29.49 48.24
C SER A 168 19.46 -30.88 47.70
N GLN A 169 19.31 -31.01 46.38
CA GLN A 169 18.76 -32.20 45.71
C GLN A 169 19.43 -32.41 44.33
N PRO A 170 20.73 -32.80 44.30
CA PRO A 170 21.53 -32.84 43.07
C PRO A 170 20.96 -33.76 41.98
N LYS A 171 20.45 -34.94 42.34
CA LYS A 171 19.81 -35.86 41.37
C LYS A 171 18.60 -35.24 40.67
N ARG A 172 17.81 -34.42 41.37
CA ARG A 172 16.66 -33.72 40.78
C ARG A 172 17.07 -32.55 39.90
N ALA A 173 18.17 -31.88 40.24
CA ALA A 173 18.74 -30.82 39.39
C ALA A 173 19.24 -31.38 38.05
N GLU A 174 19.84 -32.58 38.08
CA GLU A 174 20.30 -33.30 36.89
C GLU A 174 19.14 -33.66 35.96
N THR A 175 18.08 -34.29 36.48
CA THR A 175 16.87 -34.59 35.69
C THR A 175 16.22 -33.33 35.13
N ALA A 176 16.13 -32.25 35.92
CA ALA A 176 15.58 -30.99 35.44
C ALA A 176 16.44 -30.34 34.33
N LEU A 177 17.75 -30.57 34.32
CA LEU A 177 18.67 -30.14 33.26
C LEU A 177 18.49 -30.96 31.98
N GLU A 178 18.33 -32.28 32.10
CA GLU A 178 18.03 -33.18 30.97
C GLU A 178 16.70 -32.81 30.31
N ASP A 179 15.64 -32.65 31.11
CA ASP A 179 14.31 -32.23 30.63
C ASP A 179 14.38 -30.86 29.92
N MET A 180 15.19 -29.94 30.44
CA MET A 180 15.40 -28.63 29.83
C MET A 180 16.16 -28.73 28.50
N ALA A 181 17.17 -29.60 28.40
CA ALA A 181 17.91 -29.84 27.17
C ALA A 181 17.02 -30.46 26.08
N ASP A 182 16.18 -31.43 26.44
CA ASP A 182 15.22 -32.06 25.54
C ASP A 182 14.15 -31.06 25.06
N LEU A 183 13.66 -30.19 25.96
CA LEU A 183 12.75 -29.11 25.59
C LEU A 183 13.39 -28.16 24.56
N PHE A 184 14.66 -27.77 24.75
CA PHE A 184 15.36 -26.90 23.79
C PHE A 184 15.61 -27.59 22.45
N ARG A 185 15.88 -28.89 22.45
CA ARG A 185 16.09 -29.68 21.23
C ARG A 185 14.84 -29.76 20.34
N VAL A 186 13.64 -29.71 20.92
CA VAL A 186 12.38 -29.70 20.16
C VAL A 186 12.01 -28.30 19.66
N LEU A 187 12.48 -27.25 20.34
CA LEU A 187 12.12 -25.85 20.07
C LEU A 187 13.11 -25.10 19.17
N MET A 188 14.32 -25.64 18.94
CA MET A 188 15.31 -25.15 17.97
C MET A 188 15.33 -26.02 16.73
#